data_AF-A0A0A1GZ15-F1
#
_entry.id   AF-A0A0A1GZ15-F1
#
_cell.length_a   1.000
_cell.length_b   1.000
_cell.length_c   1.000
_cell.angle_alpha   90.00
_cell.angle_beta   90.00
_cell.angle_gamma   90.00
#
_symmetry.space_group_name_H-M   'P 1'
#
loop_
_entity.id
_entity.type
_entity.pdbx_description
1 polymer ?
#
loop_
_entity_poly.entity_id
_entity_poly.type
_entity_poly.pdbx_seq_one_letter_code
_entity_poly.pdbx_strand_id
1 'polypeptide(L)'
;MNLSDLPTLRSRVGECLEAMSGKPPTESAVKGWFAALRDLRLDHVVDALDNWLRTKSKIPTPADIRAMVGNRRGEEMERTAREDAARSPTPDQLRPATPNSPAYREFRARLAAMRGRTPASHRGWAYQLRARELAGKRLLRCQSTAWRAAVDERLPADDFLDAQREAAEERAAIVAESEIAEHA
;
A
#
# COMPACT_ATOMS: atom_id res chain seq x y z
N MET A 1 19.59 7.30 -5.16
CA MET A 1 19.89 8.68 -5.62
C MET A 1 20.64 8.59 -6.94
N ASN A 2 20.34 9.49 -7.89
CA ASN A 2 20.94 9.51 -9.22
C ASN A 2 21.99 10.62 -9.37
N LEU A 3 22.82 10.56 -10.41
CA LEU A 3 23.83 11.60 -10.68
C LEU A 3 23.22 12.98 -10.94
N SER A 4 21.97 13.03 -11.44
CA SER A 4 21.19 14.26 -11.59
C SER A 4 20.95 15.00 -10.27
N ASP A 5 21.05 14.29 -9.15
CA ASP A 5 20.68 14.78 -7.83
C ASP A 5 21.87 15.44 -7.10
N LEU A 6 23.08 15.30 -7.65
CA LEU A 6 24.32 15.86 -7.09
C LEU A 6 24.28 17.38 -6.86
N PRO A 7 23.75 18.21 -7.78
CA PRO A 7 23.63 19.65 -7.55
C PRO A 7 22.74 19.96 -6.34
N THR A 8 21.61 19.25 -6.21
CA THR A 8 20.69 19.41 -5.09
C THR A 8 21.31 18.95 -3.78
N LEU A 9 21.98 17.80 -3.77
CA LEU A 9 22.71 17.30 -2.60
C LEU A 9 23.77 18.31 -2.14
N ARG A 10 24.53 18.87 -3.09
CA ARG A 10 25.54 19.90 -2.80
C ARG A 10 24.93 21.14 -2.15
N SER A 11 23.81 21.64 -2.70
CA SER A 11 23.11 22.81 -2.13
C SER A 11 22.70 22.53 -0.69
N ARG A 12 22.03 21.40 -0.45
CA ARG A 12 21.49 21.06 0.87
C ARG A 12 22.56 20.78 1.92
N VAL A 13 23.63 20.08 1.56
CA VAL A 13 24.77 19.90 2.46
C VAL A 13 25.47 21.24 2.72
N GLY A 14 25.57 22.10 1.71
CA GLY A 14 26.09 23.46 1.85
C GLY A 14 25.30 24.30 2.84
N GLU A 15 23.98 24.42 2.64
CA GLU A 15 23.04 25.11 3.52
C GLU A 15 23.13 24.59 4.97
N CYS A 16 23.18 23.26 5.13
CA CYS A 16 23.32 22.64 6.43
C CYS A 16 24.65 22.98 7.11
N LEU A 17 25.76 22.97 6.37
CA LEU A 17 27.07 23.32 6.93
C LEU A 17 27.14 24.80 7.28
N GLU A 18 26.66 25.68 6.40
CA GLU A 18 26.63 27.13 6.63
C GLU A 18 25.80 27.50 7.87
N ALA A 19 24.63 26.89 8.05
CA ALA A 19 23.79 27.07 9.24
C ALA A 19 24.50 26.67 10.54
N MET A 20 25.48 25.77 10.47
CA MET A 20 26.27 25.30 11.60
C MET A 20 27.66 25.94 11.68
N SER A 21 27.87 27.08 11.00
CA SER A 21 29.17 27.78 10.90
C SER A 21 30.31 26.95 10.28
N GLY A 22 29.96 25.94 9.50
CA GLY A 22 30.87 25.11 8.72
C GLY A 22 31.26 25.76 7.39
N LYS A 23 32.36 25.29 6.81
CA LYS A 23 32.76 25.68 5.46
C LYS A 23 31.88 24.97 4.42
N PRO A 24 31.57 25.60 3.28
CA PRO A 24 30.83 24.93 2.22
C PRO A 24 31.60 23.69 1.72
N PRO A 25 30.90 22.63 1.32
CA PRO A 25 31.53 21.37 0.95
C PRO A 25 32.30 21.52 -0.36
N THR A 26 33.54 21.03 -0.38
CA THR A 26 34.33 20.93 -1.61
C THR A 26 33.71 19.90 -2.56
N GLU A 27 34.03 19.97 -3.84
CA GLU A 27 33.50 19.00 -4.82
C GLU A 27 33.89 17.55 -4.49
N SER A 28 35.09 17.35 -3.95
CA SER A 28 35.55 16.04 -3.45
C SER A 28 34.74 15.56 -2.25
N ALA A 29 34.40 16.46 -1.32
CA ALA A 29 33.54 16.13 -0.19
C ALA A 29 32.14 15.73 -0.67
N VAL A 30 31.54 16.47 -1.60
CA VAL A 30 30.22 16.13 -2.16
C VAL A 30 30.23 14.76 -2.84
N LYS A 31 31.28 14.41 -3.57
CA LYS A 31 31.42 13.06 -4.16
C LYS A 31 31.48 11.97 -3.08
N GLY A 32 32.16 12.22 -1.97
CA GLY A 32 32.17 11.33 -0.81
C GLY A 32 30.79 11.17 -0.16
N TRP A 33 30.06 12.27 0.02
CA TRP A 33 28.67 12.27 0.51
C TRP A 33 27.74 11.48 -0.42
N PHE A 34 27.84 11.72 -1.73
CA PHE A 34 27.06 10.98 -2.72
C PHE A 34 27.38 9.49 -2.71
N ALA A 35 28.65 9.10 -2.73
CA ALA A 35 29.05 7.70 -2.66
C ALA A 35 28.52 7.01 -1.40
N ALA A 36 28.55 7.70 -0.27
CA ALA A 36 28.06 7.21 1.00
C ALA A 36 26.53 7.13 1.10
N LEU A 37 25.76 7.86 0.29
CA LEU A 37 24.29 7.94 0.41
C LEU A 37 23.54 7.53 -0.87
N ARG A 38 24.25 7.01 -1.88
CA ARG A 38 23.69 6.72 -3.22
C ARG A 38 22.51 5.75 -3.20
N ASP A 39 22.48 4.86 -2.22
CA ASP A 39 21.45 3.84 -2.00
C ASP A 39 20.14 4.42 -1.42
N LEU A 40 20.20 5.62 -0.86
CA LEU A 40 19.05 6.31 -0.30
C LEU A 40 18.36 7.18 -1.36
N ARG A 41 17.08 7.51 -1.12
CA ARG A 41 16.37 8.50 -1.94
C ARG A 41 16.76 9.92 -1.50
N LEU A 42 16.85 10.86 -2.44
CA LEU A 42 17.31 12.23 -2.16
C LEU A 42 16.39 12.95 -1.16
N ASP A 43 15.08 12.85 -1.35
CA ASP A 43 14.05 13.40 -0.47
C ASP A 43 14.28 12.99 1.00
N HIS A 44 14.56 11.71 1.26
CA HIS A 44 14.81 11.23 2.63
C HIS A 44 16.11 11.81 3.22
N VAL A 45 17.13 12.00 2.40
CA VAL A 45 18.41 12.59 2.83
C VAL A 45 18.24 14.07 3.16
N VAL A 46 17.48 14.81 2.34
CA VAL A 46 17.20 16.24 2.58
C VAL A 46 16.39 16.43 3.86
N ASP A 47 15.31 15.67 4.02
CA ASP A 47 14.51 15.65 5.25
C ASP A 47 15.37 15.37 6.49
N ALA A 48 16.32 14.44 6.37
CA ALA A 48 17.23 14.11 7.45
C ALA A 48 18.21 15.26 7.74
N LEU A 49 18.76 15.94 6.72
CA LEU A 49 19.59 17.13 6.96
C LEU A 49 18.80 18.25 7.66
N ASP A 50 17.57 18.51 7.23
CA ASP A 50 16.71 19.52 7.84
C ASP A 50 16.34 19.19 9.29
N ASN A 51 16.05 17.91 9.58
CA ASN A 51 15.76 17.47 10.94
C ASN A 51 17.02 17.51 11.84
N TRP A 52 18.20 17.23 11.26
CA TRP A 52 19.46 17.29 12.00
C TRP A 52 19.73 18.70 12.49
N LEU A 53 19.54 19.71 11.63
CA LEU A 53 19.69 21.13 11.97
C LEU A 53 18.82 21.55 13.16
N ARG A 54 17.65 20.93 13.33
CA ARG A 54 16.73 21.22 14.44
C ARG A 54 17.12 20.54 15.74
N THR A 55 17.78 19.39 15.68
CA THR A 55 17.92 18.46 16.82
C THR A 55 19.35 18.35 17.34
N LYS A 56 20.36 18.71 16.54
CA LYS A 56 21.77 18.52 16.88
C LYS A 56 22.56 19.80 16.60
N SER A 57 23.52 20.09 17.48
CA SER A 57 24.41 21.25 17.38
C SER A 57 25.76 20.98 16.71
N LYS A 58 26.01 19.72 16.29
CA LYS A 58 27.26 19.31 15.63
C LYS A 58 27.05 19.05 14.16
N ILE A 59 28.06 19.37 13.35
CA ILE A 59 28.06 19.10 11.91
C ILE A 59 27.79 17.60 11.65
N PRO A 60 26.81 17.25 10.81
CA PRO A 60 26.49 15.86 10.51
C PRO A 60 27.59 15.22 9.66
N THR A 61 27.80 13.92 9.87
CA THR A 61 28.53 13.06 8.94
C THR A 61 27.56 12.29 8.03
N PRO A 62 28.01 11.76 6.88
CA PRO A 62 27.15 10.90 6.06
C PRO A 62 26.61 9.68 6.82
N ALA A 63 27.38 9.13 7.77
CA ALA A 63 26.97 8.00 8.58
C ALA A 63 25.80 8.37 9.52
N ASP A 64 25.84 9.57 10.10
CA ASP A 64 24.78 10.08 10.97
C ASP A 64 23.46 10.24 10.21
N ILE A 65 23.52 10.82 9.00
CA ILE A 65 22.36 11.01 8.15
C ILE A 65 21.77 9.66 7.72
N ARG A 66 22.62 8.70 7.35
CA ARG A 66 22.18 7.33 7.04
C ARG A 66 21.49 6.69 8.24
N ALA A 67 22.06 6.79 9.44
CA ALA A 67 21.46 6.25 10.66
C ALA A 67 20.08 6.87 10.92
N MET A 68 19.94 8.18 10.73
CA MET A 68 18.68 8.87 10.97
C MET A 68 17.60 8.50 9.95
N VAL A 69 17.95 8.34 8.67
CA VAL A 69 17.04 7.82 7.65
C VAL A 69 16.63 6.37 7.97
N GLY A 70 17.56 5.55 8.45
CA GLY A 70 17.29 4.17 8.89
C GLY A 70 16.31 4.11 10.05
N ASN A 71 16.53 4.92 11.09
CA ASN A 71 15.66 4.97 12.27
C ASN A 71 14.24 5.39 11.90
N ARG A 72 14.08 6.42 11.06
CA ARG A 72 12.76 6.91 10.63
C ARG A 72 12.00 5.85 9.85
N ARG A 73 12.67 5.10 8.97
CA ARG A 73 12.07 3.96 8.27
C ARG A 73 11.66 2.84 9.23
N GLY A 74 12.49 2.54 10.22
CA GLY A 74 12.16 1.59 11.28
C GLY A 74 10.91 2.00 12.05
N GLU A 75 10.81 3.27 12.45
CA GLU A 75 9.64 3.83 13.14
C GLU A 75 8.38 3.81 12.28
N GLU A 76 8.49 4.11 10.97
CA GLU A 76 7.36 4.02 10.04
C GLU A 76 6.87 2.57 9.87
N MET A 77 7.79 1.63 9.71
CA MET A 77 7.48 0.20 9.64
C MET A 77 6.84 -0.29 10.93
N GLU A 78 7.36 0.10 12.09
CA GLU A 78 6.80 -0.25 13.40
C GLU A 78 5.42 0.38 13.61
N ARG A 79 5.22 1.63 13.17
CA ARG A 79 3.92 2.29 13.21
C ARG A 79 2.91 1.56 12.33
N THR A 80 3.27 1.23 11.09
CA THR A 80 2.41 0.46 10.19
C THR A 80 2.12 -0.92 10.76
N ALA A 81 3.11 -1.63 11.31
CA ALA A 81 2.91 -2.91 11.96
C ALA A 81 1.97 -2.82 13.18
N ARG A 82 2.04 -1.74 13.96
CA ARG A 82 1.10 -1.50 15.08
C ARG A 82 -0.30 -1.19 14.59
N GLU A 83 -0.44 -0.37 13.55
CA GLU A 83 -1.74 -0.06 12.94
C GLU A 83 -2.38 -1.31 12.32
N ASP A 84 -1.58 -2.14 11.67
CA ASP A 84 -2.01 -3.40 11.09
C ASP A 84 -2.38 -4.41 12.19
N ALA A 85 -1.56 -4.55 13.24
CA ALA A 85 -1.90 -5.38 14.40
C ALA A 85 -3.18 -4.92 15.12
N ALA A 86 -3.45 -3.61 15.15
CA ALA A 86 -4.70 -3.07 15.71
C ALA A 86 -5.91 -3.32 14.79
N ARG A 87 -5.69 -3.52 13.48
CA ARG A 87 -6.73 -3.87 12.50
C ARG A 87 -6.87 -5.37 12.29
N SER A 88 -5.87 -6.17 12.68
CA SER A 88 -5.90 -7.61 12.63
C SER A 88 -7.07 -8.12 13.47
N PRO A 89 -7.92 -8.98 12.92
CA PRO A 89 -9.03 -9.54 13.67
C PRO A 89 -8.49 -10.31 14.88
N THR A 90 -9.00 -9.98 16.06
CA THR A 90 -8.68 -10.71 17.29
C THR A 90 -9.05 -12.19 17.16
N PRO A 91 -8.40 -13.12 17.88
CA PRO A 91 -8.72 -14.54 17.83
C PRO A 91 -10.21 -14.86 18.08
N ASP A 92 -10.91 -14.04 18.87
CA ASP A 92 -12.35 -14.15 19.09
C ASP A 92 -13.20 -13.73 17.87
N GLN A 93 -12.68 -12.86 16.99
CA GLN A 93 -13.28 -12.51 15.71
C GLN A 93 -12.99 -13.55 14.61
N LEU A 94 -11.94 -14.36 14.77
CA LEU A 94 -11.58 -15.47 13.88
C LEU A 94 -12.26 -16.80 14.26
N ARG A 95 -12.91 -16.89 15.43
CA ARG A 95 -13.66 -18.08 15.81
C ARG A 95 -14.80 -18.36 14.81
N PRO A 96 -14.93 -19.60 14.30
CA PRO A 96 -16.06 -19.96 13.44
C PRO A 96 -17.35 -19.64 14.17
N ALA A 97 -18.16 -18.77 13.56
CA ALA A 97 -19.31 -18.19 14.20
C ALA A 97 -20.30 -19.30 14.60
N THR A 98 -20.38 -19.59 15.89
CA THR A 98 -21.37 -20.54 16.42
C THR A 98 -22.78 -19.99 16.15
N PRO A 99 -23.80 -20.85 16.00
CA PRO A 99 -25.17 -20.40 15.66
C PRO A 99 -25.75 -19.33 16.60
N ASN A 100 -25.23 -19.22 17.82
CA ASN A 100 -25.68 -18.29 18.85
C ASN A 100 -24.80 -17.03 18.98
N SER A 101 -23.72 -16.88 18.20
CA SER A 101 -22.83 -15.72 18.33
C SER A 101 -23.50 -14.42 17.84
N PRO A 102 -23.18 -13.26 18.42
CA PRO A 102 -23.70 -11.97 17.96
C PRO A 102 -23.36 -11.69 16.48
N ALA A 103 -22.14 -12.01 16.06
CA ALA A 103 -21.69 -11.87 14.68
C ALA A 103 -22.46 -12.78 13.71
N TYR A 104 -22.77 -14.03 14.10
CA TYR A 104 -23.59 -14.94 13.29
C TYR A 104 -25.02 -14.41 13.14
N ARG A 105 -25.59 -13.87 14.22
CA ARG A 105 -26.93 -13.27 14.19
C ARG A 105 -26.98 -12.04 13.29
N GLU A 106 -25.97 -11.17 13.35
CA GLU A 106 -25.86 -10.02 12.47
C GLU A 106 -25.67 -10.42 11.01
N PHE A 107 -24.80 -11.39 10.73
CA PHE A 107 -24.61 -11.96 9.39
C PHE A 107 -25.91 -12.57 8.84
N ARG A 108 -26.65 -13.33 9.64
CA ARG A 108 -27.96 -13.90 9.27
C ARG A 108 -29.02 -12.83 9.04
N ALA A 109 -29.04 -11.77 9.86
CA ALA A 109 -29.93 -10.63 9.67
C ALA A 109 -29.60 -9.88 8.37
N ARG A 110 -28.32 -9.70 8.05
CA ARG A 110 -27.86 -9.07 6.80
C ARG A 110 -28.17 -9.93 5.57
N LEU A 111 -27.99 -11.25 5.67
CA LEU A 111 -28.42 -12.20 4.65
C LEU A 111 -29.94 -12.20 4.47
N ALA A 112 -30.71 -12.11 5.55
CA ALA A 112 -32.17 -12.02 5.49
C ALA A 112 -32.64 -10.70 4.85
N ALA A 113 -31.97 -9.58 5.16
CA ALA A 113 -32.21 -8.29 4.51
C ALA A 113 -31.82 -8.26 3.03
N MET A 114 -30.87 -9.11 2.62
CA MET A 114 -30.49 -9.31 1.22
C MET A 114 -31.37 -10.35 0.50
N ARG A 115 -31.95 -11.32 1.22
CA ARG A 115 -32.94 -12.27 0.70
C ARG A 115 -34.22 -11.52 0.36
N GLY A 116 -34.44 -11.32 -0.93
CA GLY A 116 -35.53 -10.49 -1.47
C GLY A 116 -35.05 -9.39 -2.41
N ARG A 117 -33.74 -9.07 -2.39
CA ARG A 117 -33.08 -8.24 -3.41
C ARG A 117 -32.48 -9.10 -4.54
N THR A 118 -33.09 -10.25 -4.82
CA THR A 118 -32.83 -10.96 -6.07
C THR A 118 -33.29 -10.03 -7.18
N PRO A 119 -32.41 -9.59 -8.09
CA PRO A 119 -32.83 -8.76 -9.20
C PRO A 119 -33.90 -9.55 -9.96
N ALA A 120 -35.05 -8.92 -10.23
CA ALA A 120 -36.23 -9.58 -10.80
C ALA A 120 -35.96 -10.30 -12.14
N SER A 121 -34.81 -10.02 -12.77
CA SER A 121 -34.27 -10.74 -13.91
C SER A 121 -32.74 -10.74 -13.90
N HIS A 122 -32.14 -11.73 -14.57
CA HIS A 122 -30.69 -11.80 -14.83
C HIS A 122 -30.14 -10.50 -15.46
N ARG A 123 -30.94 -9.81 -16.29
CA ARG A 123 -30.59 -8.50 -16.85
C ARG A 123 -30.59 -7.38 -15.81
N GLY A 124 -31.56 -7.37 -14.89
CA GLY A 124 -31.60 -6.39 -13.79
C GLY A 124 -30.36 -6.44 -12.89
N TRP A 125 -29.86 -7.66 -12.62
CA TRP A 125 -28.60 -7.87 -11.92
C TRP A 125 -27.40 -7.28 -12.69
N ALA A 126 -27.34 -7.54 -13.99
CA ALA A 126 -26.26 -7.08 -14.84
C ALA A 126 -26.23 -5.54 -14.98
N TYR A 127 -27.39 -4.88 -15.10
CA TYR A 127 -27.47 -3.42 -15.11
C TYR A 127 -27.01 -2.78 -13.79
N GLN A 128 -27.24 -3.42 -12.65
CA GLN A 128 -26.72 -2.92 -11.36
C GLN A 128 -25.20 -3.01 -11.27
N LEU A 129 -24.60 -4.09 -11.78
CA LEU A 129 -23.13 -4.20 -11.86
C LEU A 129 -22.53 -3.17 -12.82
N ARG A 130 -23.14 -2.99 -14.00
CA ARG A 130 -22.76 -1.91 -14.94
C ARG A 130 -22.78 -0.53 -14.27
N ALA A 131 -23.86 -0.19 -13.56
CA ALA A 131 -24.00 1.10 -12.89
C ALA A 131 -22.92 1.32 -11.83
N ARG A 132 -22.53 0.26 -11.10
CA ARG A 132 -21.44 0.33 -10.11
C ARG A 132 -20.08 0.54 -10.78
N GLU A 133 -19.80 -0.16 -11.87
CA GLU A 133 -18.55 0.00 -12.62
C GLU A 133 -18.43 1.41 -13.24
N LEU A 134 -19.51 1.93 -13.83
CA LEU A 134 -19.58 3.31 -14.34
C LEU A 134 -19.45 4.36 -13.23
N ALA A 135 -19.88 4.06 -12.01
CA ALA A 135 -19.66 4.91 -10.84
C ALA A 135 -18.22 4.81 -10.27
N GLY A 136 -17.28 4.16 -10.98
CA GLY A 136 -15.87 4.06 -10.61
C GLY A 136 -15.56 2.99 -9.56
N LYS A 137 -16.54 2.13 -9.22
CA LYS A 137 -16.33 1.03 -8.27
C LYS A 137 -15.58 -0.11 -8.98
N ARG A 138 -14.39 -0.46 -8.49
CA ARG A 138 -13.62 -1.61 -9.00
C ARG A 138 -14.39 -2.90 -8.71
N LEU A 139 -14.84 -3.56 -9.78
CA LEU A 139 -15.45 -4.88 -9.71
C LEU A 139 -14.39 -5.96 -9.94
N LEU A 140 -14.69 -7.19 -9.52
CA LEU A 140 -13.89 -8.34 -9.91
C LEU A 140 -14.04 -8.59 -11.41
N ARG A 141 -12.98 -9.06 -12.07
CA ARG A 141 -12.99 -9.33 -13.52
C ARG A 141 -14.16 -10.23 -13.93
N CYS A 142 -14.43 -11.30 -13.17
CA CYS A 142 -15.56 -12.20 -13.43
C CYS A 142 -16.93 -11.51 -13.31
N GLN A 143 -17.09 -10.53 -12.42
CA GLN A 143 -18.33 -9.74 -12.32
C GLN A 143 -18.48 -8.82 -13.52
N SER A 144 -17.39 -8.16 -13.93
CA SER A 144 -17.35 -7.30 -15.12
C SER A 144 -17.65 -8.09 -16.41
N THR A 145 -17.03 -9.25 -16.58
CA THR A 145 -17.27 -10.14 -17.73
C THR A 145 -18.70 -10.69 -17.71
N ALA A 146 -19.18 -11.16 -16.56
CA ALA A 146 -20.52 -11.75 -16.44
C ALA A 146 -21.64 -10.74 -16.71
N TRP A 147 -21.54 -9.50 -16.22
CA TRP A 147 -22.57 -8.50 -16.50
C TRP A 147 -22.54 -8.07 -17.97
N ARG A 148 -21.35 -7.94 -18.57
CA ARG A 148 -21.23 -7.63 -20.00
C ARG A 148 -21.81 -8.74 -20.87
N ALA A 149 -21.51 -10.01 -20.57
CA ALA A 149 -22.09 -11.15 -21.29
C ALA A 149 -23.61 -11.26 -21.13
N ALA A 150 -24.14 -10.85 -19.96
CA ALA A 150 -25.58 -10.84 -19.72
C ALA A 150 -26.32 -9.65 -20.39
N VAL A 151 -25.60 -8.57 -20.74
CA VAL A 151 -26.15 -7.37 -21.41
C VAL A 151 -25.89 -7.40 -22.91
N ASP A 152 -24.78 -7.97 -23.33
CA ASP A 152 -24.31 -8.08 -24.70
C ASP A 152 -24.30 -9.57 -25.07
N GLU A 153 -25.35 -10.04 -25.76
CA GLU A 153 -25.60 -11.45 -26.12
C GLU A 153 -24.50 -12.10 -27.01
N ARG A 154 -23.37 -11.41 -27.21
CA ARG A 154 -22.32 -11.75 -28.17
C ARG A 154 -20.97 -12.13 -27.56
N LEU A 155 -20.82 -12.14 -26.23
CA LEU A 155 -19.56 -12.58 -25.63
C LEU A 155 -19.42 -14.11 -25.72
N PRO A 156 -18.36 -14.63 -26.36
CA PRO A 156 -18.12 -16.07 -26.45
C PRO A 156 -17.98 -16.69 -25.05
N ALA A 157 -18.53 -17.89 -24.87
CA ALA A 157 -18.50 -18.61 -23.59
C ALA A 157 -17.06 -18.86 -23.05
N ASP A 158 -16.08 -18.89 -23.95
CA ASP A 158 -14.67 -19.12 -23.64
C ASP A 158 -14.08 -17.96 -22.80
N ASP A 159 -14.46 -16.71 -23.08
CA ASP A 159 -13.99 -15.53 -22.33
C ASP A 159 -14.48 -15.52 -20.87
N PHE A 160 -15.61 -16.18 -20.59
CA PHE A 160 -16.15 -16.31 -19.24
C PHE A 160 -15.38 -17.35 -18.42
N LEU A 161 -15.03 -18.48 -19.03
CA LEU A 161 -14.28 -19.55 -18.36
C LEU A 161 -12.84 -19.12 -18.07
N ASP A 162 -12.20 -18.41 -19.00
CA ASP A 162 -10.87 -17.84 -18.77
C ASP A 162 -10.89 -16.77 -17.67
N ALA A 163 -11.92 -15.90 -17.64
CA ALA A 163 -12.09 -14.93 -16.56
C ALA A 163 -12.37 -15.59 -15.20
N GLN A 164 -13.02 -16.75 -15.16
CA GLN A 164 -13.22 -17.53 -13.93
C GLN A 164 -11.92 -18.16 -13.43
N ARG A 165 -11.10 -18.67 -14.36
CA ARG A 165 -9.80 -19.28 -14.02
C ARG A 165 -8.85 -18.23 -13.46
N GLU A 166 -8.73 -17.10 -14.12
CA GLU A 166 -7.89 -15.99 -13.65
C GLU A 166 -8.38 -15.42 -12.32
N ALA A 167 -9.69 -15.33 -12.10
CA ALA A 167 -10.24 -14.92 -10.80
C ALA A 167 -10.03 -15.98 -9.71
N ALA A 168 -9.94 -17.27 -10.06
CA ALA A 168 -9.57 -18.31 -9.12
C ALA A 168 -8.08 -18.21 -8.74
N GLU A 169 -7.22 -17.91 -9.70
CA GLU A 169 -5.79 -17.66 -9.49
C GLU A 169 -5.58 -16.40 -8.63
N GLU A 170 -6.29 -15.31 -8.90
CA GLU A 170 -6.24 -14.07 -8.10
C GLU A 170 -6.72 -14.30 -6.66
N ARG A 171 -7.79 -15.10 -6.46
CA ARG A 171 -8.23 -15.50 -5.12
C ARG A 171 -7.22 -16.39 -4.41
N ALA A 172 -6.63 -17.34 -5.12
CA ALA A 172 -5.59 -18.20 -4.57
C ALA A 172 -4.35 -17.39 -4.19
N ALA A 173 -3.98 -16.38 -4.98
CA ALA A 173 -2.88 -15.47 -4.68
C ALA A 173 -3.17 -14.63 -3.43
N ILE A 174 -4.39 -14.09 -3.30
CA ILE A 174 -4.80 -13.34 -2.09
C ILE A 174 -4.77 -14.25 -0.84
N VAL A 175 -5.22 -15.50 -0.97
CA VAL A 175 -5.17 -16.48 0.13
C VAL A 175 -3.73 -16.83 0.48
N ALA A 176 -2.88 -17.10 -0.51
CA ALA A 176 -1.47 -17.41 -0.30
C ALA A 176 -0.71 -16.21 0.30
N GLU A 177 -0.98 -14.98 -0.14
CA GLU A 177 -0.42 -13.76 0.47
C GLU A 177 -0.89 -13.61 1.93
N SER A 178 -2.13 -13.98 2.24
CA SER A 178 -2.62 -13.97 3.62
C SER A 178 -2.01 -15.07 4.50
N GLU A 179 -1.74 -16.26 3.96
CA GLU A 179 -1.11 -17.38 4.69
C GLU A 179 0.40 -17.15 4.92
N ILE A 180 1.10 -16.56 3.94
CA ILE A 180 2.50 -16.16 4.10
C ILE A 180 2.63 -15.06 5.14
N ALA A 181 1.67 -14.14 5.20
CA ALA A 181 1.61 -13.10 6.23
C ALA A 181 1.28 -13.64 7.64
N GLU A 182 0.67 -14.82 7.77
CA GLU A 182 0.39 -15.48 9.06
C GLU A 182 1.55 -16.36 9.58
N HIS A 183 2.52 -16.71 8.71
CA HIS A 183 3.62 -17.61 9.04
C HIS A 183 5.03 -16.98 8.99
N ALA A 184 5.14 -15.71 8.60
CA ALA A 184 6.38 -14.91 8.66
C ALA A 184 6.45 -14.09 9.96
#